data_AF-A0A7W9ELB2-F1
#
_entry.id   AF-A0A7W9ELB2-F1
#
_cell.length_a   1.000
_cell.length_b   1.000
_cell.length_c   1.000
_cell.angle_alpha   90.00
_cell.angle_beta   90.00
_cell.angle_gamma   90.00
#
_symmetry.space_group_name_H-M   'P 1'
#
loop_
_entity.id
_entity.type
_entity.pdbx_description
1 polymer ?
#
loop_
_entity_poly.entity_id
_entity_poly.type
_entity_poly.pdbx_seq_one_letter_code
_entity_poly.pdbx_strand_id
1 'polypeptide(L)'
;MAEKEFPLSVNEARGEVALWVGDVPLVIAAEMEGLSVLSSRLECKSLHDLFTRLSATEVSATRAALPALAVKGKAEDALKVLKLKHFKAIAEAFSKALSHHFDDDEGNGAAVKGKK
;
A
#
# COMPACT_ATOMS: atom_id res chain seq x y z
N MET A 1 -9.73 -17.11 -17.08
CA MET A 1 -8.72 -17.28 -16.03
C MET A 1 -9.49 -17.65 -14.78
N ALA A 2 -9.18 -18.76 -14.10
CA ALA A 2 -9.94 -19.15 -12.92
C ALA A 2 -9.79 -18.07 -11.84
N GLU A 3 -10.91 -17.49 -11.39
CA GLU A 3 -10.95 -16.56 -10.28
C GLU A 3 -10.59 -17.35 -9.02
N LYS A 4 -9.32 -17.27 -8.60
CA LYS A 4 -8.85 -17.85 -7.35
C LYS A 4 -9.53 -17.10 -6.22
N GLU A 5 -10.45 -17.76 -5.52
CA GLU A 5 -11.15 -17.19 -4.38
C GLU A 5 -10.14 -16.73 -3.32
N PHE A 6 -10.32 -15.51 -2.82
CA PHE A 6 -9.41 -14.91 -1.85
C PHE A 6 -9.75 -15.44 -0.45
N PRO A 7 -8.83 -16.18 0.21
CA PRO A 7 -9.18 -17.00 1.38
C PRO A 7 -9.18 -16.21 2.71
N LEU A 8 -8.76 -14.94 2.70
CA LEU A 8 -8.71 -14.10 3.90
C LEU A 8 -9.89 -13.15 3.93
N SER A 9 -10.49 -12.95 5.11
CA SER A 9 -11.54 -11.94 5.31
C SER A 9 -10.95 -10.53 5.17
N VAL A 10 -11.61 -9.67 4.39
CA VAL A 10 -11.22 -8.28 4.13
C VAL A 10 -12.32 -7.35 4.62
N ASN A 11 -11.96 -6.36 5.43
CA ASN A 11 -12.87 -5.32 5.88
C ASN A 11 -12.63 -4.01 5.13
N GLU A 12 -13.33 -3.81 4.01
CA GLU A 12 -13.20 -2.60 3.18
C GLU A 12 -13.56 -1.32 3.93
N ALA A 13 -14.44 -1.38 4.95
CA ALA A 13 -14.79 -0.23 5.78
C ALA A 13 -13.65 0.23 6.70
N ARG A 14 -12.62 -0.61 6.92
CA ARG A 14 -11.37 -0.24 7.61
C ARG A 14 -10.24 0.10 6.65
N GLY A 15 -10.52 0.19 5.34
CA GLY A 15 -9.51 0.37 4.32
C GLY A 15 -8.60 -0.85 4.11
N GLU A 16 -9.07 -2.04 4.50
CA GLU A 16 -8.35 -3.28 4.20
C GLU A 16 -8.49 -3.64 2.71
N VAL A 17 -7.39 -4.08 2.10
CA VAL A 17 -7.31 -4.43 0.68
C VAL A 17 -6.74 -5.83 0.51
N ALA A 18 -7.43 -6.65 -0.28
CA ALA A 18 -6.92 -7.95 -0.72
C ALA A 18 -5.75 -7.78 -1.69
N LEU A 19 -4.67 -8.51 -1.45
CA LEU A 19 -3.49 -8.53 -2.30
C LEU A 19 -3.00 -9.97 -2.49
N TRP A 20 -2.79 -10.36 -3.75
CA TRP A 20 -2.07 -11.58 -4.09
C TRP A 20 -0.63 -11.26 -4.47
N VAL A 21 0.33 -11.91 -3.81
CA VAL A 21 1.74 -11.93 -4.24
C VAL A 21 2.09 -13.35 -4.66
N GLY A 22 2.01 -13.61 -5.97
CA GLY A 22 2.05 -14.98 -6.48
C GLY A 22 0.86 -15.77 -5.96
N ASP A 23 1.14 -16.83 -5.21
CA ASP A 23 0.12 -17.67 -4.56
C ASP A 23 -0.11 -17.36 -3.08
N VAL A 24 0.53 -16.31 -2.56
CA VAL A 24 0.41 -15.89 -1.17
C VAL A 24 -0.68 -14.81 -1.06
N PRO A 25 -1.79 -15.08 -0.34
CA PRO A 25 -2.81 -14.07 -0.05
C PRO A 25 -2.36 -13.22 1.13
N LEU A 26 -2.50 -11.90 0.99
CA LEU A 26 -2.25 -10.90 2.02
C LEU A 26 -3.41 -9.93 2.10
N VAL A 27 -3.77 -9.52 3.31
CA VAL A 27 -4.61 -8.33 3.50
C VAL A 27 -3.71 -7.22 3.98
N ILE A 28 -3.75 -6.09 3.28
CA ILE A 28 -2.99 -4.90 3.63
C ILE A 28 -3.92 -3.76 4.05
N ALA A 29 -3.45 -2.89 4.92
CA ALA A 29 -4.11 -1.64 5.26
C ALA A 29 -3.06 -0.56 5.51
N ALA A 30 -3.36 0.68 5.13
CA ALA A 30 -2.47 1.81 5.33
C ALA A 30 -2.57 2.36 6.77
N GLU A 31 -2.45 1.52 7.81
CA GLU A 31 -2.59 1.99 9.19
C GLU A 31 -1.45 2.98 9.56
N MET A 32 -1.75 3.99 10.40
CA MET A 32 -0.81 5.06 10.75
C MET A 32 0.52 4.54 11.33
N GLU A 33 0.49 3.46 12.09
CA GLU A 33 1.69 2.79 12.61
C GLU A 33 2.57 2.27 11.47
N GLY A 34 1.98 1.52 10.52
CA GLY A 34 2.68 1.00 9.35
C GLY A 34 3.26 2.11 8.47
N LEU A 35 2.48 3.17 8.23
CA LEU A 35 2.95 4.34 7.48
C LEU A 35 4.09 5.08 8.19
N SER A 36 4.03 5.22 9.51
CA SER A 36 5.09 5.85 10.31
C SER A 36 6.39 5.04 10.27
N VAL A 37 6.29 3.71 10.40
CA VAL A 37 7.43 2.78 10.27
C VAL A 37 8.06 2.89 8.89
N LEU A 38 7.24 2.94 7.82
CA LEU A 38 7.75 3.06 6.46
C LEU A 38 8.40 4.40 6.18
N SER A 39 7.76 5.49 6.60
CA SER A 39 8.30 6.84 6.46
C SER A 39 9.67 6.95 7.11
N SER A 40 9.79 6.44 8.35
CA SER A 40 11.05 6.42 9.10
C SER A 40 12.11 5.54 8.43
N ARG A 41 11.75 4.33 7.99
CA ARG A 41 12.68 3.37 7.37
C ARG A 41 13.19 3.79 6.01
N LEU A 42 12.35 4.48 5.23
CA LEU A 42 12.66 4.92 3.88
C LEU A 42 13.19 6.37 3.86
N GLU A 43 13.25 7.02 5.02
CA GLU A 43 13.65 8.42 5.20
C GLU A 43 12.83 9.37 4.32
N CYS A 44 11.52 9.11 4.20
CA CYS A 44 10.61 9.90 3.39
C CYS A 44 10.47 11.31 4.00
N LYS A 45 10.57 12.34 3.16
CA LYS A 45 10.48 13.74 3.63
C LYS A 45 9.05 14.18 3.92
N SER A 46 8.06 13.46 3.39
CA SER A 46 6.64 13.74 3.54
C SER A 46 5.79 12.50 3.25
N LEU A 47 4.50 12.56 3.61
CA LEU A 47 3.53 11.54 3.21
C LEU A 47 3.36 11.45 1.68
N HIS A 48 3.49 12.57 0.96
CA HIS A 48 3.44 12.57 -0.50
C HIS A 48 4.63 11.84 -1.14
N ASP A 49 5.82 11.98 -0.55
CA ASP A 49 7.01 11.23 -0.95
C ASP A 49 6.81 9.72 -0.72
N LEU A 50 6.30 9.34 0.47
CA LEU A 50 5.95 7.96 0.76
C LEU A 50 4.91 7.40 -0.23
N PHE A 51 3.83 8.13 -0.51
CA PHE A 51 2.82 7.74 -1.50
C PHE A 51 3.43 7.51 -2.88
N THR A 52 4.24 8.46 -3.36
CA THR A 52 4.88 8.37 -4.68
C THR A 52 5.76 7.12 -4.78
N ARG A 53 6.56 6.81 -3.75
CA ARG A 53 7.46 5.65 -3.75
C ARG A 53 6.71 4.31 -3.69
N LEU A 54 5.60 4.25 -2.95
CA LEU A 54 4.73 3.07 -2.88
C LEU A 54 3.97 2.85 -4.19
N SER A 55 3.39 3.91 -4.76
CA SER A 55 2.61 3.85 -6.00
C SER A 55 3.48 3.63 -7.24
N ALA A 56 4.72 4.13 -7.24
CA ALA A 56 5.71 3.80 -8.27
C ALA A 56 6.30 2.39 -8.12
N THR A 57 6.01 1.71 -7.01
CA THR A 57 6.55 0.39 -6.65
C THR A 57 8.07 0.34 -6.74
N GLU A 58 8.74 1.29 -6.11
CA GLU A 58 10.19 1.15 -5.92
C GLU A 58 10.47 -0.18 -5.20
N VAL A 59 11.50 -0.91 -5.63
CA VAL A 59 11.80 -2.25 -5.08
C VAL A 59 12.05 -2.19 -3.58
N SER A 60 12.78 -1.17 -3.10
CA SER A 60 13.05 -0.95 -1.68
C SER A 60 11.77 -0.64 -0.90
N ALA A 61 10.95 0.28 -1.42
CA ALA A 61 9.67 0.66 -0.81
C ALA A 61 8.71 -0.52 -0.73
N THR A 62 8.56 -1.27 -1.82
CA THR A 62 7.68 -2.45 -1.91
C THR A 62 8.08 -3.54 -0.90
N ARG A 63 9.39 -3.82 -0.79
CA ARG A 63 9.91 -4.83 0.15
C ARG A 63 9.75 -4.40 1.61
N ALA A 64 9.85 -3.10 1.90
CA ALA A 64 9.61 -2.57 3.23
C ALA A 64 8.11 -2.55 3.56
N ALA A 65 7.26 -2.22 2.59
CA ALA A 65 5.83 -2.02 2.76
C ALA A 65 5.04 -3.30 3.00
N LEU A 66 5.38 -4.40 2.31
CA LEU A 66 4.67 -5.66 2.49
C LEU A 66 4.57 -6.11 3.97
N PRO A 67 5.66 -6.17 4.76
CA PRO A 67 5.55 -6.52 6.17
C PRO A 67 4.99 -5.39 7.05
N ALA A 68 5.16 -4.12 6.67
CA ALA A 68 4.69 -2.99 7.47
C ALA A 68 3.18 -2.72 7.34
N LEU A 69 2.58 -3.06 6.20
CA LEU A 69 1.17 -2.80 5.89
C LEU A 69 0.30 -4.08 5.93
N ALA A 70 0.91 -5.27 6.00
CA ALA A 70 0.14 -6.51 6.08
C ALA A 70 -0.51 -6.67 7.46
N VAL A 71 -1.84 -6.67 7.47
CA VAL A 71 -2.66 -6.93 8.67
C VAL A 71 -3.08 -8.39 8.79
N LYS A 72 -3.14 -9.12 7.67
CA LYS A 72 -3.40 -10.58 7.65
C LYS A 72 -2.56 -11.27 6.57
N GLY A 73 -2.29 -12.56 6.79
CA GLY A 73 -1.46 -13.38 5.92
C GLY A 73 0.02 -13.34 6.32
N LYS A 74 0.87 -14.02 5.53
CA LYS A 74 2.31 -14.17 5.84
C LYS A 74 3.16 -13.32 4.89
N ALA A 75 3.43 -12.07 5.30
CA ALA A 75 4.21 -11.14 4.49
C ALA A 75 5.62 -11.67 4.16
N GLU A 76 6.24 -12.43 5.08
CA GLU A 76 7.53 -13.07 4.84
C GLU A 76 7.49 -14.07 3.68
N ASP A 77 6.40 -14.82 3.53
CA ASP A 77 6.24 -15.77 2.43
C ASP A 77 5.99 -15.04 1.10
N ALA A 78 5.25 -13.93 1.13
CA ALA A 78 5.08 -13.05 -0.03
C ALA A 78 6.42 -12.47 -0.50
N LEU A 79 7.30 -12.05 0.42
CA LEU A 79 8.64 -11.55 0.09
C LEU A 79 9.52 -12.61 -0.58
N LYS A 80 9.38 -13.90 -0.22
CA LYS A 80 10.14 -15.02 -0.83
C LYS A 80 9.74 -15.27 -2.28
N VAL A 81 8.47 -15.06 -2.62
CA VAL A 81 7.93 -15.28 -3.97
C VAL A 81 7.83 -14.01 -4.81
N LEU A 82 8.20 -12.86 -4.24
CA LEU A 82 8.14 -11.54 -4.88
C LEU A 82 9.01 -11.49 -6.15
N LYS A 83 8.40 -11.05 -7.24
CA LYS A 83 8.99 -10.91 -8.58
C LYS A 83 8.44 -9.64 -9.23
N LEU A 84 9.17 -9.08 -10.18
CA LEU A 84 8.80 -7.84 -10.88
C LEU A 84 7.38 -7.88 -11.48
N LYS A 85 6.93 -9.05 -11.97
CA LYS A 85 5.57 -9.21 -12.50
C LYS A 85 4.43 -8.94 -11.50
N HIS A 86 4.72 -8.98 -10.19
CA HIS A 86 3.74 -8.72 -9.13
C HIS A 86 3.61 -7.24 -8.78
N PHE A 87 4.57 -6.41 -9.23
CA PHE A 87 4.64 -5.01 -8.80
C PHE A 87 3.40 -4.23 -9.21
N LYS A 88 2.87 -4.44 -10.43
CA LYS A 88 1.64 -3.76 -10.85
C LYS A 88 0.48 -3.97 -9.86
N ALA A 89 0.19 -5.23 -9.52
CA ALA A 89 -0.89 -5.56 -8.57
C ALA A 89 -0.63 -4.99 -7.17
N ILE A 90 0.63 -4.97 -6.74
CA ILE A 90 1.04 -4.37 -5.46
C ILE A 90 0.86 -2.85 -5.49
N ALA A 91 1.20 -2.17 -6.59
CA ALA A 91 1.00 -0.74 -6.79
C ALA A 91 -0.47 -0.36 -6.64
N GLU A 92 -1.34 -1.13 -7.30
CA GLU A 92 -2.79 -0.94 -7.28
C GLU A 92 -3.33 -1.15 -5.87
N ALA A 93 -2.87 -2.19 -5.17
CA ALA A 93 -3.28 -2.46 -3.79
C ALA A 93 -2.81 -1.37 -2.81
N PHE A 94 -1.56 -0.90 -2.91
CA PHE A 94 -1.06 0.21 -2.10
C PHE A 94 -1.81 1.51 -2.40
N SER A 95 -2.06 1.80 -3.67
CA SER A 95 -2.83 2.98 -4.06
C SER A 95 -4.24 2.93 -3.46
N LYS A 96 -4.95 1.79 -3.58
CA LYS A 96 -6.28 1.61 -2.97
C LYS A 96 -6.23 1.76 -1.45
N ALA A 97 -5.27 1.14 -0.78
CA ALA A 97 -5.13 1.22 0.68
C ALA A 97 -4.84 2.66 1.14
N LEU A 98 -4.04 3.41 0.38
CA LEU A 98 -3.71 4.81 0.68
C LEU A 98 -4.86 5.76 0.37
N SER A 99 -5.64 5.52 -0.69
CA SER A 99 -6.81 6.34 -1.06
C SER A 99 -7.83 6.48 0.08
N HIS A 100 -7.96 5.46 0.93
CA HIS A 100 -8.81 5.54 2.13
C HIS A 100 -8.42 6.67 3.10
N HIS A 101 -7.18 7.17 3.07
CA HIS A 101 -6.77 8.32 3.87
C HIS A 101 -7.09 9.67 3.23
N PHE A 102 -7.37 9.67 1.93
CA PHE A 102 -7.65 10.89 1.16
C PHE A 102 -9.15 11.04 0.84
N ASP A 103 -9.94 9.96 0.89
CA ASP A 103 -11.40 9.99 0.76
C ASP A 103 -12.10 10.65 1.98
N ASP A 104 -11.50 10.56 3.17
CA ASP A 104 -11.96 11.31 4.37
C ASP A 104 -11.38 12.74 4.44
N ASP A 105 -10.42 13.08 3.58
CA ASP A 105 -9.75 14.39 3.54
C ASP A 105 -10.22 15.18 2.31
N GLU A 106 -11.47 15.65 2.35
CA GLU A 106 -11.93 16.75 1.50
C GLU A 106 -11.19 18.04 1.93
N GLY A 107 -9.89 18.15 1.61
CA GLY A 107 -9.00 18.97 2.42
C GLY A 107 -7.67 19.44 1.82
N ASN A 108 -7.62 19.82 0.54
CA ASN A 108 -6.76 20.95 0.12
C ASN A 108 -7.17 21.57 -1.23
N GLY A 109 -8.41 22.05 -1.32
CA GLY A 109 -8.89 22.89 -2.43
C GLY A 109 -8.31 24.33 -2.45
N ALA A 110 -7.32 24.66 -1.62
CA ALA A 110 -6.83 26.03 -1.48
C ALA A 110 -5.30 26.15 -1.28
N ALA A 111 -4.50 25.63 -2.21
CA ALA A 111 -3.11 26.06 -2.41
C ALA A 111 -2.75 25.82 -3.89
N VAL A 112 -2.56 26.79 -4.79
CA VAL A 112 -2.27 28.22 -4.73
C VAL A 112 -2.72 28.85 -6.07
N LYS A 113 -3.62 29.84 -6.05
CA LYS A 113 -3.70 30.80 -7.16
C LYS A 113 -2.56 31.80 -6.97
N GLY A 114 -1.40 31.50 -7.52
CA GLY A 114 -0.34 32.48 -7.71
C GLY A 114 -0.81 33.54 -8.69
N LYS A 115 -1.29 34.67 -8.16
CA LYS A 115 -1.62 35.88 -8.91
C LYS A 115 -0.51 36.89 -8.65
N LYS A 116 0.44 37.00 -9.59
CA LYS A 116 1.00 38.26 -10.10
C LYS A 116 1.98 37.97 -11.24
#